data_AF-A0AAI9WCJ8-F1
#
_entry.id   AF-A0AAI9WCJ8-F1
#
_cell.length_a   1.000
_cell.length_b   1.000
_cell.length_c   1.000
_cell.angle_alpha   90.00
_cell.angle_beta   90.00
_cell.angle_gamma   90.00
#
_symmetry.space_group_name_H-M   'P 1'
#
loop_
_entity.id
_entity.type
_entity.pdbx_description
1 polymer ?
#
loop_
_entity_poly.entity_id
_entity_poly.type
_entity_poly.pdbx_seq_one_letter_code
_entity_poly.pdbx_strand_id
1 'polypeptide(L)'
;MKHVWTVKYREHTICVINTWTNEKLFVDGVLQDEQVGLYFTSRLVGKVKNEDGEYEDIKVSLSTSLCRVQCRMFVGERLIYTTKLQMGG
;
A
#
# COMPACT_ATOMS: atom_id res chain seq x y z
N MET A 1 -13.72 -10.30 -4.98
CA MET A 1 -13.68 -8.83 -5.19
C MET A 1 -12.24 -8.39 -5.34
N LYS A 2 -11.97 -7.32 -6.09
CA LYS A 2 -10.63 -6.77 -6.31
C LYS A 2 -10.63 -5.31 -5.87
N HIS A 3 -9.68 -4.94 -5.02
CA HIS A 3 -9.41 -3.57 -4.63
C HIS A 3 -8.07 -3.14 -5.21
N VAL A 4 -8.02 -1.93 -5.76
CA VAL A 4 -6.80 -1.32 -6.28
C VAL A 4 -6.69 0.07 -5.69
N TRP A 5 -5.54 0.37 -5.11
CA TRP A 5 -5.21 1.69 -4.60
C TRP A 5 -3.94 2.17 -5.27
N THR A 6 -4.02 3.32 -5.92
CA THR A 6 -2.89 3.96 -6.58
C THR A 6 -2.65 5.32 -5.94
N VAL A 7 -1.43 5.56 -5.48
CA VAL A 7 -1.01 6.79 -4.82
C VAL A 7 0.25 7.29 -5.51
N LYS A 8 0.25 8.58 -5.88
CA LYS A 8 1.46 9.26 -6.32
C LYS A 8 2.23 9.73 -5.10
N TYR A 9 3.50 9.36 -5.02
CA TYR A 9 4.44 9.86 -4.03
C TYR A 9 5.62 10.48 -4.78
N ARG A 10 5.65 11.81 -4.84
CA ARG A 10 6.58 12.58 -5.69
C ARG A 10 6.46 12.15 -7.16
N GLU A 11 7.56 11.73 -7.78
CA GLU A 11 7.62 11.21 -9.15
C GLU A 11 7.25 9.72 -9.24
N HIS A 12 7.15 9.03 -8.11
CA HIS A 12 6.91 7.60 -8.05
C HIS A 12 5.42 7.27 -7.92
N THR A 13 5.02 6.16 -8.52
CA THR A 13 3.67 5.63 -8.43
C THR A 13 3.66 4.36 -7.60
N ILE A 14 3.02 4.42 -6.43
CA ILE A 14 2.81 3.29 -5.54
C ILE A 14 1.43 2.69 -5.83
N CYS A 15 1.39 1.41 -6.19
CA CYS A 15 0.15 0.71 -6.51
C CYS A 15 0.02 -0.54 -5.62
N VAL A 16 -1.11 -0.64 -4.92
CA VAL A 16 -1.46 -1.79 -4.10
C VAL A 16 -2.67 -2.47 -4.70
N ILE A 17 -2.53 -3.76 -4.96
CA ILE A 17 -3.62 -4.60 -5.43
C ILE A 17 -3.96 -5.58 -4.31
N ASN A 18 -5.20 -5.59 -3.86
CA ASN A 18 -5.73 -6.63 -2.98
C ASN A 18 -6.80 -7.41 -3.72
N THR A 19 -6.60 -8.72 -3.79
CA THR A 19 -7.61 -9.70 -4.14
C THR A 19 -7.80 -10.60 -2.93
N TRP A 20 -8.96 -11.24 -2.83
CA TRP A 20 -9.34 -12.06 -1.68
C TRP A 20 -8.25 -13.03 -1.20
N THR A 21 -7.41 -13.54 -2.10
CA THR A 21 -6.33 -14.49 -1.79
C THR A 21 -4.93 -13.99 -2.11
N ASN A 22 -4.78 -12.77 -2.63
CA ASN A 22 -3.49 -12.30 -3.12
C ASN A 22 -3.38 -10.77 -3.07
N GLU A 23 -2.30 -10.30 -2.46
CA GLU A 23 -2.00 -8.90 -2.21
C GLU A 23 -0.64 -8.57 -2.80
N LYS A 24 -0.54 -7.45 -3.52
CA LYS A 24 0.68 -7.06 -4.24
C LYS A 24 0.98 -5.59 -4.05
N LEU A 25 2.25 -5.29 -3.90
CA LEU A 25 2.79 -3.93 -3.89
C LEU A 25 3.66 -3.73 -5.12
N PHE A 26 3.35 -2.67 -5.88
CA PHE A 26 4.14 -2.22 -7.01
C PHE A 26 4.63 -0.80 -6.79
N VAL A 27 5.86 -0.53 -7.23
CA VAL A 27 6.44 0.83 -7.30
C VAL A 27 6.90 1.03 -8.73
N ASP A 28 6.37 2.05 -9.40
CA ASP A 28 6.63 2.36 -10.82
C ASP A 28 6.40 1.16 -11.75
N GLY A 29 5.40 0.34 -11.42
CA GLY A 29 5.07 -0.88 -12.18
C GLY A 29 5.94 -2.10 -11.85
N VAL A 30 6.97 -1.97 -11.01
CA VAL A 30 7.80 -3.08 -10.55
C VAL A 30 7.20 -3.70 -9.30
N LEU A 31 6.99 -5.02 -9.30
CA LEU A 31 6.52 -5.77 -8.13
C LEU A 31 7.62 -5.77 -7.06
N GLN A 32 7.31 -5.22 -5.89
CA GLN A 32 8.21 -5.17 -4.75
C GLN A 32 7.93 -6.30 -3.75
N ASP A 33 6.66 -6.62 -3.53
CA ASP A 33 6.24 -7.63 -2.56
C ASP A 33 4.86 -8.21 -2.90
N GLU A 34 4.65 -9.45 -2.49
CA GLU A 34 3.43 -10.22 -2.70
C GLU A 34 3.13 -11.09 -1.47
N GLN A 35 1.89 -11.05 -1.01
CA GLN A 35 1.38 -11.94 0.01
C GLN A 35 0.21 -12.77 -0.56
N VAL A 36 0.33 -14.10 -0.50
CA VAL A 36 -0.67 -15.04 -1.02
C VAL A 36 -1.26 -15.85 0.12
N GLY A 37 -2.58 -15.87 0.24
CA GLY A 37 -3.31 -16.58 1.29
C GLY A 37 -4.49 -15.79 1.83
N LEU A 38 -5.19 -16.39 2.79
CA LEU A 38 -6.30 -15.77 3.51
C LEU A 38 -5.77 -15.22 4.84
N TYR A 39 -5.49 -13.92 4.89
CA TYR A 39 -5.06 -13.25 6.11
C TYR A 39 -6.09 -12.21 6.54
N PHE A 40 -6.42 -12.19 7.83
CA PHE A 40 -7.26 -11.12 8.40
C PHE A 40 -6.54 -9.77 8.38
N THR A 41 -5.22 -9.82 8.47
CA THR A 41 -4.31 -8.68 8.36
C THR A 41 -3.09 -9.08 7.56
N SER A 42 -2.67 -8.22 6.66
CA SER A 42 -1.53 -8.43 5.78
C SER A 42 -0.66 -7.19 5.76
N ARG A 43 0.63 -7.40 5.52
CA ARG A 43 1.62 -6.33 5.45
C ARG A 43 2.49 -6.56 4.23
N LEU A 44 2.55 -5.55 3.37
CA LEU A 44 3.45 -5.53 2.24
C LEU A 44 4.55 -4.51 2.52
N VAL A 45 5.77 -4.84 2.15
CA VAL A 45 6.93 -3.97 2.30
C VAL A 45 7.58 -3.71 0.97
N GLY A 46 8.17 -2.54 0.79
CA GLY A 46 8.87 -2.19 -0.44
C GLY A 46 9.83 -1.05 -0.20
N LYS A 47 10.44 -0.55 -1.27
CA LYS A 47 11.31 0.62 -1.20
C LYS A 47 11.02 1.56 -2.35
N VAL A 48 11.15 2.86 -2.10
CA VAL A 48 11.04 3.91 -3.13
C VAL A 48 12.20 4.88 -2.98
N LYS A 49 12.68 5.45 -4.08
CA LYS A 49 13.74 6.45 -3.99
C LYS A 49 13.16 7.81 -3.57
N ASN A 50 13.93 8.57 -2.81
CA ASN A 50 13.68 9.97 -2.56
C ASN A 50 14.41 10.86 -3.59
N GLU A 51 14.21 12.17 -3.47
CA GLU A 51 14.83 13.19 -4.35
C GLU A 51 16.35 13.23 -4.19
N ASP A 52 16.86 12.83 -3.03
CA ASP A 52 18.29 12.73 -2.72
C ASP A 52 18.91 11.42 -3.26
N GLY A 53 18.11 10.55 -3.88
CA GLY A 53 18.53 9.25 -4.42
C GLY A 53 18.66 8.13 -3.38
N GLU A 54 18.32 8.40 -2.11
CA GLU A 54 18.26 7.41 -1.04
C GLU A 54 16.95 6.61 -1.09
N TYR A 55 16.95 5.42 -0.49
CA TYR A 55 15.75 4.58 -0.43
C TYR A 55 14.97 4.80 0.86
N GLU A 56 13.69 5.12 0.73
CA GLU A 56 12.73 5.13 1.82
C GLU A 56 11.93 3.82 1.84
N ASP A 57 11.70 3.28 3.02
CA ASP A 57 10.91 2.05 3.18
C ASP A 57 9.42 2.35 2.99
N ILE A 58 8.77 1.57 2.12
CA ILE A 58 7.32 1.54 2.01
C ILE A 58 6.77 0.44 2.91
N LYS A 59 5.76 0.78 3.69
CA LYS A 59 4.98 -0.19 4.46
C LYS A 59 3.52 -0.01 4.16
N VAL A 60 2.89 -1.08 3.69
CA VAL A 60 1.45 -1.14 3.48
C VAL A 60 0.86 -2.07 4.52
N SER A 61 -0.20 -1.62 5.18
CA SER A 61 -0.98 -2.44 6.10
C SER A 61 -2.40 -2.56 5.57
N LEU A 62 -2.77 -3.79 5.25
CA LEU A 62 -4.11 -4.18 4.83
C LEU A 62 -4.79 -4.88 5.99
N SER A 63 -6.04 -4.51 6.27
CA SER A 63 -6.83 -5.15 7.32
C SER A 63 -8.28 -5.22 6.90
N THR A 64 -8.92 -6.35 7.19
CA THR A 64 -10.33 -6.56 6.90
C THR A 64 -11.12 -6.49 8.19
N SER A 65 -12.10 -5.58 8.29
CA SER A 65 -12.94 -5.43 9.48
C SER A 65 -14.42 -5.41 9.09
N LEU A 66 -15.24 -6.31 9.63
CA LEU A 66 -16.72 -6.23 9.67
C LEU A 66 -17.46 -5.97 8.33
N CYS A 67 -16.81 -6.14 7.17
CA CYS A 67 -17.26 -5.86 5.77
C CYS A 67 -16.51 -4.72 5.02
N ARG A 68 -15.43 -4.15 5.55
CA ARG A 68 -14.59 -3.17 4.84
C ARG A 68 -13.13 -3.58 4.84
N VAL A 69 -12.48 -3.46 3.68
CA VAL A 69 -11.02 -3.57 3.54
C VAL A 69 -10.42 -2.19 3.77
N GLN A 70 -9.51 -2.08 4.73
CA GLN A 70 -8.76 -0.86 5.02
C GLN A 70 -7.34 -1.02 4.48
N CYS A 71 -6.92 -0.07 3.66
CA CYS A 71 -5.54 0.09 3.24
C CYS A 71 -4.91 1.29 3.93
N ARG A 72 -3.68 1.13 4.42
CA ARG A 72 -2.84 2.20 4.96
C ARG A 72 -1.46 2.07 4.33
N MET A 73 -0.95 3.15 3.77
CA MET A 73 0.37 3.19 3.15
C MET A 73 1.24 4.20 3.88
N PHE A 74 2.44 3.78 4.22
CA PHE A 74 3.46 4.57 4.88
C PHE A 74 4.71 4.59 4.00
N VAL A 75 5.39 5.73 3.96
CA VAL A 75 6.75 5.87 3.43
C VAL A 75 7.62 6.40 4.56
N GLY A 76 8.67 5.66 4.92
CA GLY A 76 9.37 5.82 6.20
C GLY A 76 8.38 5.75 7.37
N GLU A 77 8.33 6.81 8.17
CA GLU A 77 7.41 6.94 9.30
C GLU A 77 6.14 7.75 8.97
N ARG A 78 5.96 8.18 7.71
CA ARG A 78 4.88 9.09 7.31
C ARG A 78 3.72 8.32 6.68
N LEU A 79 2.51 8.51 7.20
CA LEU A 79 1.28 8.01 6.58
C LEU A 79 0.95 8.85 5.34
N ILE A 80 0.99 8.24 4.15
CA ILE A 80 0.69 8.94 2.89
C ILE A 80 -0.72 8.63 2.36
N TYR A 81 -1.33 7.53 2.83
CA TYR A 81 -2.66 7.13 2.39
C TYR A 81 -3.39 6.29 3.44
N THR A 82 -4.70 6.52 3.60
CA THR A 82 -5.58 5.59 4.32
C THR A 82 -6.99 5.53 3.71
N THR A 83 -7.58 4.33 3.69
CA THR A 83 -8.99 4.12 3.32
C THR A 83 -9.97 4.62 4.39
N LYS A 84 -9.54 4.77 5.65
CA LYS A 84 -10.36 5.44 6.67
C LYS A 84 -10.35 6.95 6.38
N LEU A 85 -11.34 7.37 5.58
CA LEU A 85 -11.93 8.71 5.60
C LEU A 85 -11.04 9.86 5.06
N GLN A 86 -11.32 10.30 3.82
CA GLN A 86 -11.28 11.74 3.57
C GLN A 86 -12.45 12.36 4.35
N MET A 87 -12.19 12.90 5.53
CA MET A 87 -13.06 13.93 6.13
C MET A 87 -12.27 15.22 6.10
N GLY A 88 -12.33 15.89 4.94
CA GLY A 88 -12.24 17.34 4.89
C GLY A 88 -13.67 17.86 4.97
N GLY A 89 -13.95 18.61 6.03
CA GLY A 89 -15.22 19.28 6.32
C GLY A 89 -15.06 20.07 7.59
#